data_AF-A0A7X6PFB6-F1
#
_entry.id   AF-A0A7X6PFB6-F1
#
_cell.length_a   1.000
_cell.length_b   1.000
_cell.length_c   1.000
_cell.angle_alpha   90.00
_cell.angle_beta   90.00
_cell.angle_gamma   90.00
#
_symmetry.space_group_name_H-M   'P 1'
#
loop_
_entity.id
_entity.type
_entity.pdbx_description
1 polymer ?
#
loop_
_entity_poly.entity_id
_entity_poly.type
_entity_poly.pdbx_seq_one_letter_code
_entity_poly.pdbx_strand_id
1 'polypeptide(L)'
;MSCINQEPSDLSAESIIPKPVSVVSTGAYFTLRSNTTIYVMGESSELLNIGHYLADRMRPSTGYSLNVKSTLDDPGKGSILLSMEGTSDSGVNSEAYELVITGKQIRLTAVTYAGLFRGIQTIRQLLPARIEMTERQEGPWKIATGTISDYPEYSYRGAMLDIARHFFSVDDVGRFIDFLAYYKMNRLHLHLSDDQGWRIEIKSWPDLTLHGGSTEVGGGPGGFFTQEEY
;
A
#
# COMPACT_ATOMS: atom_id res chain seq x y z
N MET A 1 12.95 27.73 -31.03
CA MET A 1 13.28 27.28 -29.67
C MET A 1 12.01 26.65 -29.11
N SER A 2 11.93 25.31 -29.11
CA SER A 2 10.79 24.61 -28.57
C SER A 2 10.90 24.63 -27.05
N CYS A 3 9.90 25.20 -26.37
CA CYS A 3 9.75 25.01 -24.93
C CYS A 3 9.54 23.51 -24.70
N ILE A 4 10.60 22.82 -24.27
CA ILE A 4 10.45 21.46 -23.73
C ILE A 4 9.73 21.69 -22.41
N ASN A 5 8.47 21.25 -22.30
CA ASN A 5 7.81 21.11 -21.02
C ASN A 5 8.70 20.19 -20.18
N GLN A 6 9.53 20.78 -19.32
CA GLN A 6 10.21 20.04 -18.28
C GLN A 6 9.07 19.50 -17.42
N GLU A 7 8.89 18.18 -17.45
CA GLU A 7 8.01 17.53 -16.51
C GLU A 7 8.41 17.98 -15.08
N PRO A 8 7.48 18.06 -14.11
CA PRO A 8 7.80 18.54 -12.76
C PRO A 8 8.80 17.61 -12.08
N SER A 9 10.05 18.04 -11.93
CA SER A 9 11.13 17.26 -11.28
C SER A 9 11.24 17.54 -9.79
N ASP A 10 10.33 18.37 -9.28
CA ASP A 10 10.29 18.81 -7.91
C ASP A 10 9.43 17.87 -7.08
N LEU A 11 10.11 16.98 -6.34
CA LEU A 11 9.50 16.04 -5.42
C LEU A 11 8.62 16.73 -4.36
N SER A 12 8.94 17.98 -3.99
CA SER A 12 8.18 18.72 -2.99
C SER A 12 6.83 19.25 -3.51
N ALA A 13 6.65 19.26 -4.83
CA ALA A 13 5.40 19.61 -5.50
C ALA A 13 4.48 18.39 -5.75
N GLU A 14 4.95 17.17 -5.49
CA GLU A 14 4.17 15.95 -5.67
C GLU A 14 3.01 15.85 -4.67
N SER A 15 1.86 15.39 -5.15
CA SER A 15 0.63 15.28 -4.34
C SER A 15 0.58 13.96 -3.58
N ILE A 16 1.26 13.91 -2.43
CA ILE A 16 1.28 12.74 -1.54
C ILE A 16 0.22 12.92 -0.45
N ILE A 17 -0.62 11.90 -0.27
CA ILE A 17 -1.68 11.83 0.74
C ILE A 17 -1.49 10.57 1.60
N PRO A 18 -1.38 10.69 2.93
CA PRO A 18 -1.24 11.93 3.71
C PRO A 18 0.06 12.69 3.40
N LYS A 19 0.09 13.99 3.71
CA LYS A 19 1.30 14.81 3.55
C LYS A 19 2.43 14.25 4.44
N PRO A 20 3.61 13.91 3.88
CA PRO A 20 4.73 13.44 4.67
C PRO A 20 5.29 14.49 5.62
N VAL A 21 5.97 14.04 6.66
CA VAL A 21 6.66 14.92 7.62
C VAL A 21 7.70 15.81 6.94
N SER A 22 8.56 15.24 6.09
CA SER A 22 9.60 15.97 5.37
C SER A 22 9.76 15.48 3.94
N VAL A 23 9.93 16.41 3.01
CA VAL A 23 10.21 16.16 1.58
C VAL A 23 11.28 17.14 1.11
N VAL A 24 12.39 16.62 0.59
CA VAL A 24 13.50 17.41 0.05
C VAL A 24 13.77 16.97 -1.38
N SER A 25 13.50 17.83 -2.37
CA SER A 25 13.77 17.52 -3.78
C SER A 25 15.22 17.77 -4.18
N THR A 26 15.69 16.99 -5.17
CA THR A 26 17.00 17.18 -5.82
C THR A 26 16.89 17.56 -7.30
N GLY A 27 15.66 17.72 -7.84
CA GLY A 27 15.43 18.29 -9.18
C GLY A 27 15.77 17.37 -10.37
N ALA A 28 15.83 16.05 -10.18
CA ALA A 28 16.05 15.07 -11.25
C ALA A 28 14.98 13.96 -11.22
N TYR A 29 15.20 12.90 -12.00
CA TYR A 29 14.27 11.76 -12.09
C TYR A 29 14.96 10.41 -11.95
N PHE A 30 14.30 9.51 -11.23
CA PHE A 30 14.42 8.08 -11.44
C PHE A 30 13.43 7.65 -12.53
N THR A 31 13.83 6.73 -13.41
CA THR A 31 12.92 6.15 -14.41
C THR A 31 12.84 4.65 -14.22
N LEU A 32 11.64 4.16 -13.92
CA LEU A 32 11.33 2.74 -13.87
C LEU A 32 11.37 2.16 -15.28
N ARG A 33 12.15 1.09 -15.45
CA ARG A 33 12.39 0.42 -16.74
C ARG A 33 11.98 -1.04 -16.66
N SER A 34 11.85 -1.69 -17.81
CA SER A 34 11.52 -3.12 -17.90
C SER A 34 12.53 -4.03 -17.22
N ASN A 35 13.79 -3.58 -17.08
CA ASN A 35 14.85 -4.30 -16.37
C ASN A 35 15.00 -3.89 -14.90
N THR A 36 14.16 -2.98 -14.38
CA THR A 36 14.18 -2.65 -12.96
C THR A 36 13.80 -3.86 -12.13
N THR A 37 14.63 -4.14 -11.12
CA THR A 37 14.44 -5.24 -10.17
C THR A 37 14.20 -4.63 -8.79
N ILE A 38 13.25 -5.22 -8.06
CA ILE A 38 12.99 -4.91 -6.66
C ILE A 38 13.85 -5.86 -5.83
N TYR A 39 14.73 -5.31 -5.02
CA TYR A 39 15.59 -6.04 -4.13
C TYR A 39 15.12 -5.88 -2.70
N VAL A 40 15.25 -6.94 -1.93
CA VAL A 40 15.05 -6.92 -0.47
C VAL A 40 16.36 -7.29 0.20
N MET A 41 16.72 -6.55 1.25
CA MET A 41 17.94 -6.80 2.00
C MET A 41 17.76 -8.00 2.94
N GLY A 42 18.55 -9.05 2.74
CA GLY A 42 18.46 -10.31 3.49
C GLY A 42 17.45 -11.31 2.90
N GLU A 43 17.11 -12.33 3.69
CA GLU A 43 16.35 -13.51 3.24
C GLU A 43 14.97 -13.67 3.92
N SER A 44 14.42 -12.57 4.47
CA SER A 44 13.10 -12.60 5.12
C SER A 44 11.96 -12.84 4.12
N SER A 45 11.13 -13.84 4.39
CA SER A 45 9.89 -14.13 3.65
C SER A 45 8.93 -12.94 3.65
N GLU A 46 8.78 -12.27 4.79
CA GLU A 46 7.93 -11.10 4.94
C GLU A 46 8.42 -9.94 4.07
N LEU A 47 9.73 -9.71 3.99
CA LEU A 47 10.28 -8.70 3.09
C LEU A 47 10.04 -9.03 1.63
N LEU A 48 10.24 -10.29 1.24
CA LEU A 48 9.93 -10.75 -0.10
C LEU A 48 8.46 -10.52 -0.43
N ASN A 49 7.53 -10.85 0.47
CA ASN A 49 6.10 -10.61 0.29
C ASN A 49 5.78 -9.12 0.11
N ILE A 50 6.43 -8.24 0.87
CA ILE A 50 6.30 -6.79 0.73
C ILE A 50 6.81 -6.30 -0.63
N GLY A 51 7.96 -6.83 -1.09
CA GLY A 51 8.49 -6.56 -2.42
C GLY A 51 7.57 -7.06 -3.54
N HIS A 52 6.99 -8.25 -3.36
CA HIS A 52 6.00 -8.83 -4.28
C HIS A 52 4.73 -7.98 -4.34
N TYR A 53 4.21 -7.52 -3.20
CA TYR A 53 3.07 -6.61 -3.16
C TYR A 53 3.32 -5.35 -4.01
N LEU A 54 4.48 -4.69 -3.87
CA LEU A 54 4.82 -3.53 -4.70
C LEU A 54 4.91 -3.91 -6.18
N ALA A 55 5.54 -5.04 -6.51
CA ALA A 55 5.64 -5.52 -7.89
C ALA A 55 4.25 -5.77 -8.50
N ASP A 56 3.37 -6.45 -7.78
CA ASP A 56 2.03 -6.83 -8.21
C ASP A 56 1.13 -5.61 -8.47
N ARG A 57 1.30 -4.53 -7.70
CA ARG A 57 0.60 -3.27 -7.97
C ARG A 57 1.08 -2.56 -9.25
N MET A 58 2.35 -2.72 -9.62
CA MET A 58 2.93 -2.02 -10.78
C MET A 58 2.93 -2.85 -12.07
N ARG A 59 2.89 -4.18 -11.99
CA ARG A 59 2.93 -5.09 -13.15
C ARG A 59 1.81 -4.85 -14.17
N PRO A 60 0.53 -4.72 -13.79
CA PRO A 60 -0.56 -4.60 -14.75
C PRO A 60 -0.42 -3.35 -15.64
N SER A 61 -0.17 -2.20 -15.02
CA SER A 61 -0.03 -0.92 -15.70
C SER A 61 1.28 -0.81 -16.48
N THR A 62 2.40 -1.28 -15.95
CA THR A 62 3.70 -1.15 -16.63
C THR A 62 3.90 -2.19 -17.75
N GLY A 63 3.33 -3.39 -17.59
CA GLY A 63 3.67 -4.56 -18.39
C GLY A 63 5.11 -5.07 -18.17
N TYR A 64 5.78 -4.62 -17.11
CA TYR A 64 7.15 -5.06 -16.76
C TYR A 64 7.12 -6.25 -15.82
N SER A 65 8.13 -7.13 -15.86
CA SER A 65 8.17 -8.30 -14.98
C SER A 65 8.42 -7.91 -13.52
N LEU A 66 9.21 -6.86 -13.27
CA LEU A 66 9.56 -6.33 -11.94
C LEU A 66 9.91 -7.46 -10.97
N ASN A 67 11.01 -8.16 -11.30
CA ASN A 67 11.44 -9.31 -10.50
C ASN A 67 11.75 -8.87 -9.07
N VAL A 68 11.42 -9.72 -8.10
CA VAL A 68 11.74 -9.52 -6.68
C VAL A 68 12.85 -10.49 -6.30
N LYS A 69 13.93 -10.00 -5.69
CA LYS A 69 15.10 -10.82 -5.32
C LYS A 69 15.66 -10.41 -3.96
N SER A 70 16.11 -11.39 -3.20
CA SER A 70 16.97 -11.13 -2.04
C SER A 70 18.37 -10.71 -2.49
N THR A 71 19.02 -9.88 -1.67
CA THR A 71 20.44 -9.51 -1.82
C THR A 71 21.07 -9.29 -0.46
N LEU A 72 22.38 -9.48 -0.37
CA LEU A 72 23.19 -9.19 0.83
C LEU A 72 23.95 -7.86 0.70
N ASP A 73 24.12 -7.37 -0.53
CA ASP A 73 24.79 -6.10 -0.84
C ASP A 73 23.87 -5.16 -1.63
N ASP A 74 24.27 -3.90 -1.73
CA ASP A 74 23.57 -2.90 -2.54
C ASP A 74 23.63 -3.26 -4.04
N PRO A 75 22.50 -3.56 -4.69
CA PRO A 75 22.45 -3.92 -6.12
C PRO A 75 22.79 -2.73 -7.05
N GLY A 76 22.76 -1.50 -6.54
CA GLY A 76 23.13 -0.29 -7.29
C GLY A 76 22.12 0.10 -8.36
N LYS A 77 22.60 0.41 -9.57
CA LYS A 77 21.85 1.16 -10.59
C LYS A 77 20.63 0.39 -11.13
N GLY A 78 19.55 1.13 -11.36
CA GLY A 78 18.30 0.64 -11.96
C GLY A 78 17.42 -0.17 -11.02
N SER A 79 17.65 -0.09 -9.70
CA SER A 79 16.97 -0.93 -8.71
C SER A 79 16.05 -0.14 -7.78
N ILE A 80 15.11 -0.87 -7.17
CA ILE A 80 14.41 -0.45 -5.96
C ILE A 80 14.92 -1.37 -4.85
N LEU A 81 15.44 -0.84 -3.75
CA LEU A 81 15.93 -1.61 -2.61
C LEU A 81 15.05 -1.35 -1.39
N LEU A 82 14.53 -2.42 -0.80
CA LEU A 82 13.80 -2.40 0.46
C LEU A 82 14.71 -2.96 1.55
N SER A 83 15.01 -2.19 2.59
CA SER A 83 15.88 -2.63 3.67
C SER A 83 15.29 -2.35 5.06
N MET A 84 15.55 -3.27 5.98
CA MET A 84 15.24 -3.09 7.39
C MET A 84 16.51 -2.62 8.07
N GLU A 85 16.54 -1.37 8.56
CA GLU A 85 17.71 -0.78 9.20
C GLU A 85 17.31 0.01 10.45
N GLY A 86 18.20 0.04 11.44
CA GLY A 86 17.99 0.71 12.74
C GLY A 86 17.61 -0.23 13.88
N THR A 87 17.67 0.27 15.12
CA THR A 87 17.25 -0.44 16.32
C THR A 87 15.85 0.00 16.73
N SER A 88 14.98 -0.96 17.07
CA SER A 88 13.63 -0.71 17.57
C SER A 88 13.68 -0.28 19.04
N ASP A 89 14.38 0.80 19.38
CA ASP A 89 14.37 1.33 20.74
C ASP A 89 13.05 2.06 20.99
N SER A 90 12.10 1.33 21.59
CA SER A 90 11.01 1.68 22.55
C SER A 90 10.36 3.09 22.59
N GLY A 91 10.53 3.91 21.56
CA GLY A 91 9.86 5.19 21.32
C GLY A 91 9.79 5.56 19.84
N VAL A 92 10.35 4.72 18.95
CA VAL A 92 10.31 4.91 17.50
C VAL A 92 8.91 4.58 16.97
N ASN A 93 8.40 5.48 16.14
CA ASN A 93 7.16 5.29 15.43
C ASN A 93 7.28 4.08 14.50
N SER A 94 6.64 2.96 14.86
CA SER A 94 6.82 1.67 14.20
C SER A 94 6.42 1.69 12.72
N GLU A 95 5.68 2.70 12.28
CA GLU A 95 5.28 2.91 10.90
C GLU A 95 6.15 3.94 10.15
N ALA A 96 7.24 4.40 10.76
CA ALA A 96 8.17 5.33 10.14
C ALA A 96 8.98 4.69 9.00
N TYR A 97 9.33 5.51 8.00
CA TYR A 97 10.22 5.11 6.93
C TYR A 97 11.00 6.31 6.39
N GLU A 98 12.12 6.00 5.73
CA GLU A 98 12.87 6.92 4.89
C GLU A 98 12.91 6.40 3.46
N LEU A 99 12.58 7.26 2.50
CA LEU A 99 12.59 6.97 1.07
C LEU A 99 13.58 7.92 0.38
N VAL A 100 14.70 7.37 -0.09
CA VAL A 100 15.73 8.09 -0.84
C VAL A 100 15.65 7.70 -2.30
N ILE A 101 15.37 8.68 -3.15
CA ILE A 101 15.23 8.51 -4.60
C ILE A 101 16.36 9.26 -5.29
N THR A 102 17.21 8.53 -5.98
CA THR A 102 18.26 9.09 -6.83
C THR A 102 17.97 8.74 -8.29
N GLY A 103 18.65 9.38 -9.24
CA GLY A 103 18.55 8.99 -10.65
C GLY A 103 19.03 7.56 -10.95
N LYS A 104 19.64 6.87 -9.98
CA LYS A 104 20.19 5.52 -10.12
C LYS A 104 19.36 4.47 -9.37
N GLN A 105 18.76 4.80 -8.24
CA GLN A 105 18.15 3.83 -7.34
C GLN A 105 17.10 4.50 -6.46
N ILE A 106 16.06 3.75 -6.12
CA ILE A 106 15.13 4.04 -5.02
C ILE A 106 15.51 3.15 -3.84
N ARG A 107 15.74 3.74 -2.67
CA ARG A 107 15.96 3.01 -1.42
C ARG A 107 14.85 3.36 -0.44
N LEU A 108 14.16 2.34 0.05
CA LEU A 108 13.18 2.47 1.12
C LEU A 108 13.69 1.72 2.35
N THR A 109 13.86 2.45 3.43
CA THR A 109 14.39 1.96 4.69
C THR A 109 13.37 2.15 5.80
N ALA A 110 13.19 1.14 6.66
CA ALA A 110 12.39 1.26 7.87
C ALA A 110 12.87 0.30 8.96
N VAL A 111 12.45 0.51 10.19
CA VAL A 111 12.74 -0.40 11.33
C VAL A 111 11.75 -1.56 11.42
N THR A 112 10.60 -1.48 10.74
CA THR A 112 9.57 -2.53 10.75
C THR A 112 9.00 -2.79 9.35
N TYR A 113 8.41 -3.97 9.18
CA TYR A 113 7.63 -4.33 8.00
C TYR A 113 6.47 -3.36 7.74
N ALA A 114 5.82 -2.85 8.80
CA ALA A 114 4.74 -1.88 8.65
C ALA A 114 5.25 -0.55 8.08
N GLY A 115 6.42 -0.07 8.53
CA GLY A 115 7.07 1.12 7.98
C GLY A 115 7.40 0.98 6.49
N LEU A 116 7.99 -0.14 6.08
CA LEU A 116 8.22 -0.44 4.67
C LEU A 116 6.91 -0.46 3.87
N PHE A 117 5.87 -1.10 4.41
CA PHE A 117 4.58 -1.14 3.75
C PHE A 117 3.95 0.25 3.60
N ARG A 118 4.15 1.18 4.56
CA ARG A 118 3.72 2.59 4.42
C ARG A 118 4.51 3.32 3.34
N GLY A 119 5.83 3.12 3.28
CA GLY A 119 6.68 3.74 2.27
C GLY A 119 6.37 3.28 0.85
N ILE A 120 5.97 2.02 0.67
CA ILE A 120 5.48 1.50 -0.62
C ILE A 120 4.26 2.29 -1.12
N GLN A 121 3.35 2.69 -0.24
CA GLN A 121 2.19 3.48 -0.65
C GLN A 121 2.62 4.86 -1.17
N THR A 122 3.67 5.44 -0.58
CA THR A 122 4.26 6.68 -1.08
C THR A 122 4.93 6.47 -2.44
N ILE A 123 5.68 5.38 -2.65
CA ILE A 123 6.27 5.05 -3.96
C ILE A 123 5.19 4.97 -5.04
N ARG A 124 4.05 4.32 -4.73
CA ARG A 124 2.91 4.22 -5.65
C ARG A 124 2.32 5.58 -6.01
N GLN A 125 2.17 6.48 -5.04
CA GLN A 125 1.65 7.83 -5.26
C GLN A 125 2.62 8.75 -6.02
N LEU A 126 3.93 8.48 -5.93
CA LEU A 126 4.96 9.24 -6.65
C LEU A 126 5.07 8.85 -8.13
N LEU A 127 4.48 7.72 -8.53
CA LEU A 127 4.35 7.34 -9.93
C LEU A 127 3.14 8.06 -10.55
N PRO A 128 3.13 8.27 -11.88
CA PRO A 128 1.97 8.84 -12.56
C PRO A 128 0.70 8.04 -12.25
N ALA A 129 -0.44 8.71 -12.03
CA ALA A 129 -1.70 8.08 -11.59
C ALA A 129 -2.13 6.83 -12.39
N ARG A 130 -1.77 6.77 -13.67
CA ARG A 130 -1.97 5.59 -14.53
C ARG A 130 -1.25 4.31 -14.06
N ILE A 131 -0.36 4.39 -13.07
CA ILE A 131 0.27 3.23 -12.43
C ILE A 131 -0.77 2.34 -11.72
N GLU A 132 -1.88 2.91 -11.27
CA GLU A 132 -2.95 2.18 -10.57
C GLU A 132 -3.98 1.57 -11.53
N MET A 133 -3.76 1.65 -12.85
CA MET A 133 -4.61 1.00 -13.85
C MET A 133 -4.35 -0.51 -13.89
N THR A 134 -5.41 -1.28 -14.16
CA THR A 134 -5.35 -2.75 -14.27
C THR A 134 -4.91 -3.24 -15.64
N GLU A 135 -4.78 -2.33 -16.62
CA GLU A 135 -4.35 -2.62 -17.98
C GLU A 135 -3.05 -1.90 -18.31
N ARG A 136 -2.28 -2.44 -19.26
CA ARG A 136 -1.02 -1.86 -19.68
C ARG A 136 -1.19 -0.44 -20.19
N GLN A 137 -0.36 0.46 -19.68
CA GLN A 137 -0.30 1.87 -20.02
C GLN A 137 1.04 2.22 -20.66
N GLU A 138 1.08 3.33 -21.39
CA GLU A 138 2.33 3.86 -21.93
C GLU A 138 3.17 4.55 -20.84
N GLY A 139 4.49 4.37 -20.95
CA GLY A 139 5.46 5.13 -20.17
C GLY A 139 5.55 6.59 -20.61
N PRO A 140 6.52 7.36 -20.09
CA PRO A 140 7.56 6.94 -19.15
C PRO A 140 7.05 6.85 -17.71
N TRP A 141 7.65 5.95 -16.92
CA TRP A 141 7.37 5.78 -15.50
C TRP A 141 8.45 6.49 -14.69
N LYS A 142 8.23 7.76 -14.40
CA LYS A 142 9.22 8.62 -13.74
C LYS A 142 8.80 8.93 -12.31
N ILE A 143 9.78 9.08 -11.45
CA ILE A 143 9.63 9.52 -10.06
C ILE A 143 10.65 10.64 -9.82
N ALA A 144 10.20 11.78 -9.30
CA ALA A 144 11.08 12.89 -8.94
C ALA A 144 12.08 12.47 -7.85
N THR A 145 13.33 12.93 -7.96
CA THR A 145 14.39 12.55 -7.01
C THR A 145 14.39 13.44 -5.78
N GLY A 146 14.86 12.87 -4.67
CA GLY A 146 14.87 13.52 -3.37
C GLY A 146 14.80 12.54 -2.21
N THR A 147 14.56 13.07 -1.02
CA THR A 147 14.41 12.31 0.22
C THR A 147 13.07 12.62 0.85
N ILE A 148 12.37 11.58 1.30
CA ILE A 148 11.15 11.67 2.11
C ILE A 148 11.41 10.95 3.42
N SER A 149 11.20 11.64 4.54
CA SER A 149 11.17 11.03 5.88
C SER A 149 9.76 11.20 6.42
N ASP A 150 9.14 10.11 6.85
CA ASP A 150 7.73 10.13 7.19
C ASP A 150 7.40 9.20 8.35
N TYR A 151 6.42 9.60 9.14
CA TYR A 151 5.88 8.84 10.26
C TYR A 151 4.50 9.41 10.64
N PRO A 152 3.56 8.58 11.14
CA PRO A 152 2.24 9.07 11.50
C PRO A 152 2.23 9.86 12.83
N GLU A 153 1.48 10.95 12.88
CA GLU A 153 1.24 11.67 14.15
C GLU A 153 0.50 10.80 15.18
N TYR A 154 -0.49 10.03 14.72
CA TYR A 154 -1.32 9.16 15.57
C TYR A 154 -1.17 7.69 15.22
N SER A 155 -1.05 6.85 16.24
CA SER A 155 -0.92 5.40 16.10
C SER A 155 -2.21 4.69 15.68
N TYR A 156 -3.38 5.29 15.89
CA TYR A 156 -4.67 4.73 15.49
C TYR A 156 -5.29 5.56 14.36
N ARG A 157 -5.38 4.98 13.15
CA ARG A 157 -5.98 5.61 11.96
C ARG A 157 -6.97 4.61 11.37
N GLY A 158 -8.21 4.69 11.85
CA GLY A 158 -9.24 3.70 11.58
C GLY A 158 -10.34 4.17 10.64
N ALA A 159 -10.92 3.20 9.93
CA ALA A 159 -12.20 3.35 9.24
C ALA A 159 -13.15 2.25 9.71
N MET A 160 -14.43 2.59 9.86
CA MET A 160 -15.48 1.63 10.18
C MET A 160 -16.31 1.35 8.93
N LEU A 161 -16.58 0.07 8.66
CA LEU A 161 -17.53 -0.35 7.63
C LEU A 161 -18.72 -1.03 8.31
N ASP A 162 -19.91 -0.50 8.05
CA ASP A 162 -21.17 -1.11 8.46
C ASP A 162 -21.61 -2.12 7.40
N ILE A 163 -21.49 -3.39 7.74
CA ILE A 163 -21.94 -4.50 6.89
C ILE A 163 -23.23 -5.14 7.42
N ALA A 164 -23.74 -4.67 8.57
CA ALA A 164 -24.98 -5.16 9.15
C ALA A 164 -26.19 -4.59 8.41
N ARG A 165 -26.16 -3.30 8.05
CA ARG A 165 -27.29 -2.62 7.38
C ARG A 165 -27.46 -3.06 5.93
N HIS A 166 -26.36 -3.16 5.19
CA HIS A 166 -26.30 -3.82 3.88
C HIS A 166 -25.04 -4.67 3.84
N PHE A 167 -25.16 -5.91 3.37
CA PHE A 167 -24.04 -6.84 3.35
C PHE A 167 -23.10 -6.56 2.18
N PHE A 168 -21.80 -6.67 2.44
CA PHE A 168 -20.75 -6.58 1.44
C PHE A 168 -19.97 -7.90 1.43
N SER A 169 -19.63 -8.40 0.25
CA SER A 169 -18.89 -9.66 0.12
C SER A 169 -17.46 -9.53 0.65
N VAL A 170 -16.78 -10.67 0.86
CA VAL A 170 -15.34 -10.69 1.22
C VAL A 170 -14.50 -9.90 0.23
N ASP A 171 -14.80 -10.01 -1.07
CA ASP A 171 -14.09 -9.29 -2.13
C ASP A 171 -14.32 -7.77 -2.04
N ASP A 172 -15.55 -7.33 -1.73
CA ASP A 172 -15.86 -5.92 -1.55
C ASP A 172 -15.14 -5.33 -0.31
N VAL A 173 -15.12 -6.08 0.79
CA VAL A 173 -14.38 -5.70 2.01
C VAL A 173 -12.88 -5.67 1.73
N GLY A 174 -12.34 -6.65 1.01
CA GLY A 174 -10.95 -6.70 0.58
C GLY A 174 -10.56 -5.49 -0.28
N ARG A 175 -11.43 -5.10 -1.22
CA ARG A 175 -11.25 -3.88 -2.02
C ARG A 175 -11.28 -2.61 -1.17
N PHE A 176 -12.15 -2.56 -0.16
CA PHE A 176 -12.18 -1.45 0.79
C PHE A 176 -10.88 -1.37 1.60
N ILE A 177 -10.37 -2.50 2.09
CA ILE A 177 -9.07 -2.60 2.78
C ILE A 177 -7.94 -2.09 1.89
N ASP A 178 -7.95 -2.44 0.60
CA ASP A 178 -6.96 -1.96 -0.37
C ASP A 178 -6.95 -0.42 -0.48
N PHE A 179 -8.12 0.22 -0.49
CA PHE A 179 -8.22 1.69 -0.48
C PHE A 179 -7.69 2.28 0.82
N LEU A 180 -8.04 1.69 1.97
CA LEU A 180 -7.54 2.12 3.28
C LEU A 180 -6.01 2.01 3.35
N ALA A 181 -5.45 0.90 2.87
CA ALA A 181 -4.02 0.65 2.84
C ALA A 181 -3.28 1.71 2.02
N TYR A 182 -3.79 2.10 0.85
CA TYR A 182 -3.20 3.13 -0.01
C TYR A 182 -3.00 4.47 0.71
N TYR A 183 -3.94 4.84 1.58
CA TYR A 183 -3.89 6.08 2.39
C TYR A 183 -3.29 5.88 3.78
N LYS A 184 -2.55 4.78 4.00
CA LYS A 184 -1.83 4.50 5.24
C LYS A 184 -2.76 4.36 6.47
N MET A 185 -4.04 4.05 6.27
CA MET A 185 -4.92 3.65 7.37
C MET A 185 -4.45 2.29 7.91
N ASN A 186 -4.61 2.07 9.22
CA ASN A 186 -4.00 0.92 9.90
C ASN A 186 -4.97 0.16 10.80
N ARG A 187 -6.24 0.54 10.84
CA ARG A 187 -7.30 -0.16 11.56
C ARG A 187 -8.56 -0.24 10.69
N LEU A 188 -9.14 -1.42 10.64
CA LEU A 188 -10.48 -1.64 10.10
C LEU A 188 -11.37 -2.05 11.27
N HIS A 189 -12.49 -1.35 11.43
CA HIS A 189 -13.55 -1.74 12.35
C HIS A 189 -14.73 -2.25 11.51
N LEU A 190 -14.98 -3.55 11.58
CA LEU A 190 -16.18 -4.14 10.98
C LEU A 190 -17.32 -4.12 11.99
N HIS A 191 -18.39 -3.39 11.67
CA HIS A 191 -19.62 -3.42 12.45
C HIS A 191 -20.48 -4.60 11.95
N LEU A 192 -20.31 -5.75 12.61
CA LEU A 192 -20.78 -7.06 12.14
C LEU A 192 -22.22 -7.42 12.53
N SER A 193 -22.86 -6.65 13.41
CA SER A 193 -24.19 -6.99 13.93
C SER A 193 -24.98 -5.74 14.27
N ASP A 194 -26.25 -5.72 13.87
CA ASP A 194 -27.20 -4.67 14.20
C ASP A 194 -28.64 -5.21 14.09
N ASP A 195 -29.65 -4.35 14.25
CA ASP A 195 -31.06 -4.76 14.27
C ASP A 195 -31.49 -5.49 12.99
N GLN A 196 -30.95 -5.08 11.84
CA GLN A 196 -31.31 -5.58 10.53
C GLN A 196 -30.44 -6.75 10.04
N GLY A 197 -29.41 -7.13 10.79
CA GLY A 197 -28.55 -8.22 10.35
C GLY A 197 -27.42 -8.65 11.27
N TRP A 198 -27.10 -9.94 11.23
CA TRP A 198 -25.98 -10.56 11.93
C TRP A 198 -25.04 -11.24 10.92
N ARG A 199 -23.76 -10.81 10.88
CA ARG A 199 -22.86 -11.06 9.74
C ARG A 199 -21.64 -11.94 10.05
N ILE A 200 -21.59 -12.60 11.20
CA ILE A 200 -20.49 -13.49 11.56
C ILE A 200 -20.99 -14.83 12.10
N GLU A 201 -20.44 -15.92 11.59
CA GLU A 201 -20.80 -17.26 12.03
C GLU A 201 -20.44 -17.51 13.50
N ILE A 202 -21.46 -17.86 14.30
CA ILE A 202 -21.29 -18.37 15.65
C ILE A 202 -21.79 -19.81 15.69
N LYS A 203 -20.87 -20.77 15.65
CA LYS A 203 -21.18 -22.22 15.55
C LYS A 203 -22.10 -22.73 16.67
N SER A 204 -22.07 -22.14 17.86
CA SER A 204 -22.96 -22.49 18.97
C SER A 204 -24.37 -21.90 18.87
N TRP A 205 -24.61 -20.95 17.95
CA TRP A 205 -25.88 -20.25 17.74
C TRP A 205 -26.14 -20.06 16.23
N PRO A 206 -26.39 -21.14 15.47
CA PRO A 206 -26.44 -21.10 14.01
C PRO A 206 -27.58 -20.21 13.46
N ASP A 207 -28.68 -20.08 14.19
CA ASP A 207 -29.82 -19.25 13.77
C ASP A 207 -29.48 -17.75 13.69
N LEU A 208 -28.39 -17.29 14.33
CA LEU A 208 -27.92 -15.92 14.21
C LEU A 208 -27.60 -15.58 12.75
N THR A 209 -26.94 -16.47 12.01
CA THR A 209 -26.64 -16.23 10.59
C THR A 209 -27.69 -16.82 9.66
N LEU A 210 -28.20 -18.03 9.94
CA LEU A 210 -29.20 -18.69 9.08
C LEU A 210 -30.53 -17.91 9.01
N HIS A 211 -30.93 -17.28 10.11
CA HIS A 211 -32.11 -16.42 10.15
C HIS A 211 -31.73 -14.94 10.25
N GLY A 212 -30.93 -14.57 11.26
CA GLY A 212 -30.56 -13.17 11.51
C GLY A 212 -29.66 -12.55 10.43
N GLY A 213 -28.99 -13.35 9.60
CA GLY A 213 -28.20 -12.88 8.46
C GLY A 213 -28.95 -12.90 7.11
N SER A 214 -30.17 -13.45 7.07
CA SER A 214 -30.87 -13.78 5.82
C SER A 214 -31.36 -12.58 5.00
N THR A 215 -31.50 -11.41 5.62
CA THR A 215 -31.97 -10.18 4.98
C THR A 215 -31.14 -8.96 5.43
N GLU A 216 -31.54 -7.78 4.99
CA GLU A 216 -30.90 -6.50 5.23
C GLU A 216 -31.93 -5.36 5.11
N VAL A 217 -31.47 -4.11 5.25
CA VAL A 217 -32.34 -2.93 5.08
C VAL A 217 -33.03 -2.97 3.71
N GLY A 218 -34.33 -2.68 3.67
CA GLY A 218 -35.12 -2.70 2.44
C GLY A 218 -35.58 -4.08 1.98
N GLY A 219 -35.26 -5.16 2.72
CA GLY A 219 -35.75 -6.51 2.45
C GLY A 219 -35.01 -7.25 1.33
N GLY A 220 -33.82 -6.78 0.95
CA GLY A 220 -32.92 -7.49 0.05
C GLY A 220 -32.37 -8.79 0.66
N PRO A 221 -31.75 -9.66 -0.16
CA PRO A 221 -30.96 -10.78 0.38
C PRO A 221 -29.78 -10.24 1.17
N GLY A 222 -29.59 -10.75 2.38
CA GLY A 222 -28.44 -10.40 3.22
C GLY A 222 -27.22 -11.27 2.92
N GLY A 223 -26.52 -11.65 3.99
CA GLY A 223 -25.34 -12.50 3.97
C GLY A 223 -24.64 -12.50 5.31
N PHE A 224 -23.59 -13.31 5.43
CA PHE A 224 -22.70 -13.37 6.58
C PHE A 224 -21.35 -13.95 6.17
N PHE A 225 -20.32 -13.72 6.98
CA PHE A 225 -19.04 -14.39 6.86
C PHE A 225 -19.00 -15.64 7.75
N THR A 226 -18.54 -16.74 7.17
CA THR A 226 -18.07 -17.89 7.94
C THR A 226 -16.85 -17.51 8.79
N GLN A 227 -16.52 -18.33 9.78
CA GLN A 227 -15.31 -18.09 10.59
C GLN A 227 -14.00 -18.16 9.79
N GLU A 228 -13.98 -18.83 8.63
CA GLU A 228 -12.80 -18.91 7.77
C GLU A 228 -12.71 -17.74 6.78
N GLU A 229 -13.84 -17.11 6.43
CA GLU A 229 -13.87 -15.91 5.60
C GLU A 229 -13.49 -14.63 6.38
N TYR A 230 -13.68 -14.64 7.70
CA TYR A 230 -13.34 -13.53 8.61
C TYR A 230 -11.87 -13.57 9.06
#